data_AF-A0A536T5W7-F1
#
_entry.id   AF-A0A536T5W7-F1
#
_cell.length_a   1.000
_cell.length_b   1.000
_cell.length_c   1.000
_cell.angle_alpha   90.00
_cell.angle_beta   90.00
_cell.angle_gamma   90.00
#
_symmetry.space_group_name_H-M   'P 1'
#
loop_
_entity.id
_entity.type
_entity.pdbx_description
1 polymer ?
#
loop_
_entity_poly.entity_id
_entity_poly.type
_entity_poly.pdbx_seq_one_letter_code
_entity_poly.pdbx_strand_id
1 'polypeptide(L)'
;MLKLRLGLTFPELYTVAGLRRIDAAFLEHLAHADASLRARLDAARAAPDALGRLAESDLLIAIAPHLEDWLAALFGVEAEVGALQAAQHELAPIYACKRQVVQRKAMNRYKAGQAAAFDGPALGRELEVKIGASPVGLRGELAYARALGEWGQDDAAHEADIDLALRYAAWAVQTPEGKALHKSGVLFKTPRKLDYLRLIAVETERRDGIEVLRLAGEDIRRRDGFALTDPGTDLAGGLDQAHYCIWCHEQQKDSCSSGLREKKTAEEPVPGFRKSPFGVTLAGCPLDEKISEFHKLRVEGWALGALAMICVDNPMVAATGHRICNDC
;
A
#
# COMPACT_ATOMS: atom_id res chain seq x y z
N MET A 1 23.54 9.85 22.55
CA MET A 1 22.26 9.35 23.11
C MET A 1 21.15 10.21 22.50
N LEU A 2 20.10 9.59 21.95
CA LEU A 2 18.97 10.33 21.38
C LEU A 2 18.36 11.24 22.46
N LYS A 3 18.19 12.53 22.17
CA LYS A 3 17.54 13.47 23.10
C LYS A 3 16.07 13.54 22.74
N LEU A 4 15.20 13.13 23.66
CA LEU A 4 13.76 13.35 23.53
C LEU A 4 13.44 14.79 23.91
N ARG A 5 12.39 15.35 23.30
CA ARG A 5 11.81 16.64 23.70
C ARG A 5 10.76 16.43 24.81
N LEU A 6 10.00 17.47 25.14
CA LEU A 6 8.88 17.42 26.09
C LEU A 6 9.25 16.99 27.52
N GLY A 7 10.51 17.21 27.94
CA GLY A 7 10.96 16.90 29.30
C GLY A 7 11.09 15.39 29.60
N LEU A 8 11.15 14.56 28.56
CA LEU A 8 11.34 13.12 28.65
C LEU A 8 12.79 12.73 28.29
N THR A 9 13.22 11.56 28.73
CA THR A 9 14.56 11.02 28.44
C THR A 9 14.47 9.65 27.80
N PHE A 10 15.46 9.31 26.95
CA PHE A 10 15.44 8.02 26.24
C PHE A 10 15.36 6.78 27.16
N PRO A 11 16.05 6.72 28.32
CA PRO A 11 15.91 5.59 29.24
C PRO A 11 14.49 5.37 29.77
N GLU A 12 13.65 6.41 29.81
CA GLU A 12 12.26 6.29 30.28
C GLU A 12 11.40 5.43 29.37
N LEU A 13 11.74 5.30 28.08
CA LEU A 13 11.08 4.40 27.13
C LEU A 13 11.14 2.92 27.57
N TYR A 14 12.08 2.56 28.45
CA TYR A 14 12.32 1.19 28.91
C TYR A 14 11.80 0.93 30.33
N THR A 15 11.01 1.85 30.91
CA THR A 15 10.49 1.71 32.27
C THR A 15 8.99 1.94 32.31
N VAL A 16 8.28 1.23 33.19
CA VAL A 16 6.83 1.40 33.38
C VAL A 16 6.49 2.83 33.83
N ALA A 17 7.30 3.41 34.73
CA ALA A 17 7.09 4.77 35.21
C ALA A 17 7.25 5.80 34.07
N GLY A 18 8.27 5.62 33.23
CA GLY A 18 8.47 6.45 32.04
C GLY A 18 7.33 6.33 31.03
N LEU A 19 6.89 5.10 30.71
CA LEU A 19 5.76 4.87 29.82
C LEU A 19 4.46 5.51 30.33
N ARG A 20 4.21 5.50 31.64
CA ARG A 20 3.06 6.21 32.24
C ARG A 20 3.16 7.72 32.10
N ARG A 21 4.35 8.30 32.23
CA ARG A 21 4.57 9.74 32.00
C ARG A 21 4.37 10.12 30.53
N ILE A 22 4.85 9.28 29.62
CA ILE A 22 4.69 9.41 28.17
C ILE A 22 3.21 9.38 27.80
N ASP A 23 2.48 8.39 28.32
CA ASP A 23 1.03 8.28 28.10
C ASP A 23 0.29 9.52 28.63
N ALA A 24 0.58 9.95 29.87
CA ALA A 24 -0.03 11.16 30.43
C ALA A 24 0.24 12.42 29.58
N ALA A 25 1.48 12.60 29.12
CA ALA A 25 1.86 13.73 28.26
C ALA A 25 1.15 13.68 26.90
N PHE A 26 0.99 12.49 26.30
CA PHE A 26 0.20 12.32 25.09
C PHE A 26 -1.28 12.62 25.32
N LEU A 27 -1.84 12.12 26.42
CA LEU A 27 -3.24 12.36 26.79
C LEU A 27 -3.53 13.84 27.05
N GLU A 28 -2.58 14.60 27.60
CA GLU A 28 -2.66 16.06 27.73
C GLU A 28 -2.64 16.75 26.35
N HIS A 29 -1.74 16.34 25.45
CA HIS A 29 -1.71 16.84 24.07
C HIS A 29 -3.03 16.57 23.35
N LEU A 30 -3.56 15.34 23.43
CA LEU A 30 -4.82 14.96 22.82
C LEU A 30 -5.99 15.77 23.40
N ALA A 31 -6.01 16.03 24.71
CA ALA A 31 -7.05 16.85 25.33
C ALA A 31 -7.06 18.31 24.80
N HIS A 32 -5.89 18.87 24.51
CA HIS A 32 -5.77 20.21 23.92
C HIS A 32 -6.17 20.23 22.45
N ALA A 33 -5.84 19.19 21.69
CA ALA A 33 -6.15 19.12 20.26
C ALA A 33 -7.62 18.72 19.99
N ASP A 34 -8.13 17.73 20.71
CA ASP A 34 -9.50 17.21 20.61
C ASP A 34 -9.94 16.58 21.95
N ALA A 35 -10.60 17.39 22.79
CA ALA A 35 -11.13 16.97 24.07
C ALA A 35 -12.19 15.85 23.96
N SER A 36 -12.95 15.80 22.86
CA SER A 36 -13.96 14.77 22.63
C SER A 36 -13.30 13.43 22.34
N LEU A 37 -12.27 13.43 21.48
CA LEU A 37 -11.49 12.23 21.18
C LEU A 37 -10.74 11.73 22.41
N ARG A 38 -10.20 12.62 23.24
CA ARG A 38 -9.63 12.26 24.55
C ARG A 38 -10.65 11.56 25.45
N ALA A 39 -11.86 12.10 25.58
CA ALA A 39 -12.91 11.49 26.40
C ALA A 39 -13.32 10.10 25.87
N ARG A 40 -13.36 9.92 24.54
CA ARG A 40 -13.61 8.61 23.91
C ARG A 40 -12.49 7.61 24.21
N LEU A 41 -11.23 8.03 24.18
CA LEU A 41 -10.09 7.19 24.54
C LEU A 41 -10.12 6.78 26.02
N ASP A 42 -10.43 7.71 26.92
CA ASP A 42 -10.55 7.42 28.35
C ASP A 42 -11.69 6.42 28.62
N ALA A 43 -12.84 6.60 27.98
CA ALA A 43 -13.97 5.67 28.08
C ALA A 43 -13.63 4.27 27.55
N ALA A 44 -12.95 4.20 26.39
CA ALA A 44 -12.49 2.95 25.80
C ALA A 44 -11.50 2.21 26.73
N ARG A 45 -10.57 2.93 27.36
CA ARG A 45 -9.59 2.34 28.30
C ARG A 45 -10.24 1.89 29.62
N ALA A 46 -11.32 2.55 30.05
CA ALA A 46 -12.05 2.17 31.26
C ALA A 46 -12.90 0.90 31.08
N ALA A 47 -13.40 0.66 29.86
CA ALA A 47 -14.24 -0.50 29.54
C ALA A 47 -13.88 -1.08 28.16
N PRO A 48 -12.67 -1.66 27.98
CA PRO A 48 -12.19 -2.12 26.68
C PRO A 48 -13.08 -3.21 26.08
N ASP A 49 -13.60 -4.14 26.90
CA ASP A 49 -14.47 -5.24 26.46
C ASP A 49 -15.83 -4.77 25.92
N ALA A 50 -16.23 -3.53 26.23
CA ALA A 50 -17.48 -2.94 25.72
C ALA A 50 -17.30 -2.31 24.33
N LEU A 51 -16.05 -2.13 23.86
CA LEU A 51 -15.75 -1.51 22.58
C LEU A 51 -15.77 -2.59 21.48
N GLY A 52 -16.78 -2.52 20.60
CA GLY A 52 -16.82 -3.38 19.43
C GLY A 52 -15.66 -3.09 18.48
N ARG A 53 -15.19 -4.11 17.75
CA ARG A 53 -14.04 -4.03 16.82
C ARG A 53 -14.08 -2.83 15.88
N LEU A 54 -15.22 -2.55 15.25
CA LEU A 54 -15.34 -1.39 14.35
C LEU A 54 -15.13 -0.06 15.10
N ALA A 55 -15.71 0.07 16.29
CA ALA A 55 -15.56 1.29 17.10
C ALA A 55 -14.13 1.46 17.62
N GLU A 56 -13.42 0.35 17.89
CA GLU A 56 -11.99 0.35 18.19
C GLU A 56 -11.16 0.82 17.00
N SER A 57 -11.37 0.23 15.81
CA SER A 57 -10.68 0.66 14.58
C SER A 57 -10.91 2.14 14.29
N ASP A 58 -12.16 2.61 14.37
CA ASP A 58 -12.52 4.02 14.15
C ASP A 58 -11.85 4.95 15.18
N LEU A 59 -11.76 4.53 16.43
CA LEU A 59 -11.09 5.28 17.48
C LEU A 59 -9.57 5.36 17.22
N LEU A 60 -8.92 4.25 16.91
CA LEU A 60 -7.49 4.19 16.63
C LEU A 60 -7.11 4.99 15.37
N ILE A 61 -7.91 4.91 14.31
CA ILE A 61 -7.74 5.72 13.09
C ILE A 61 -7.85 7.21 13.43
N ALA A 62 -8.83 7.61 14.24
CA ALA A 62 -8.99 9.01 14.65
C ALA A 62 -7.82 9.51 15.52
N ILE A 63 -7.24 8.65 16.36
CA ILE A 63 -6.10 8.99 17.22
C ILE A 63 -4.79 9.11 16.43
N ALA A 64 -4.61 8.30 15.38
CA ALA A 64 -3.35 8.14 14.69
C ALA A 64 -2.70 9.45 14.18
N PRO A 65 -3.42 10.41 13.58
CA PRO A 65 -2.86 11.71 13.20
C PRO A 65 -2.29 12.50 14.39
N HIS A 66 -3.01 12.54 15.51
CA HIS A 66 -2.56 13.22 16.73
C HIS A 66 -1.34 12.53 17.34
N LEU A 67 -1.30 11.21 17.29
CA LEU A 67 -0.15 10.43 17.75
C LEU A 67 1.07 10.66 16.86
N GLU A 68 0.91 10.75 15.55
CA GLU A 68 1.99 11.04 14.61
C GLU A 68 2.63 12.41 14.89
N ASP A 69 1.83 13.48 14.98
CA ASP A 69 2.31 14.83 15.27
C ASP A 69 3.05 14.87 16.62
N TRP A 70 2.47 14.23 17.63
CA TRP A 70 3.07 14.16 18.96
C TRP A 70 4.37 13.36 18.99
N LEU A 71 4.44 12.21 18.29
CA LEU A 71 5.67 11.43 18.16
C LEU A 71 6.74 12.20 17.39
N ALA A 72 6.36 12.89 16.32
CA ALA A 72 7.27 13.74 15.56
C ALA A 72 7.88 14.82 16.46
N ALA A 73 7.07 15.47 17.30
CA ALA A 73 7.54 16.43 18.28
C ALA A 73 8.41 15.81 19.38
N LEU A 74 8.03 14.64 19.91
CA LEU A 74 8.78 13.94 20.95
C LEU A 74 10.21 13.58 20.51
N PHE A 75 10.34 13.05 19.29
CA PHE A 75 11.63 12.64 18.72
C PHE A 75 12.35 13.78 17.98
N GLY A 76 11.67 14.89 17.74
CA GLY A 76 12.21 16.06 17.05
C GLY A 76 12.46 15.83 15.56
N VAL A 77 11.55 15.10 14.91
CA VAL A 77 11.61 14.68 13.51
C VAL A 77 10.46 15.26 12.68
N GLU A 78 9.95 16.43 13.07
CA GLU A 78 8.79 17.06 12.41
C GLU A 78 9.08 17.40 10.94
N ALA A 79 10.31 17.83 10.64
CA ALA A 79 10.72 18.16 9.28
C ALA A 79 10.77 16.92 8.37
N GLU A 80 11.25 15.79 8.90
CA GLU A 80 11.34 14.51 8.20
C GLU A 80 9.95 13.91 7.95
N VAL A 81 9.06 13.97 8.94
CA VAL A 81 7.66 13.55 8.79
C VAL A 81 6.95 14.41 7.75
N GLY A 82 7.08 15.74 7.84
CA GLY A 82 6.52 16.66 6.86
C GLY A 82 7.06 16.44 5.44
N ALA A 83 8.36 16.15 5.29
CA ALA A 83 8.95 15.81 4.00
C ALA A 83 8.40 14.49 3.43
N LEU A 84 8.19 13.47 4.27
CA LEU A 84 7.60 12.19 3.85
C LEU A 84 6.14 12.35 3.43
N GLN A 85 5.35 13.12 4.18
CA GLN A 85 3.97 13.47 3.83
C GLN A 85 3.92 14.22 2.49
N ALA A 86 4.79 15.21 2.28
CA ALA A 86 4.87 15.96 1.03
C ALA A 86 5.25 15.06 -0.16
N ALA A 87 6.26 14.19 0.01
CA ALA A 87 6.67 13.25 -1.03
C ALA A 87 5.55 12.27 -1.42
N GLN A 88 4.73 11.84 -0.46
CA GLN A 88 3.55 11.04 -0.75
C GLN A 88 2.47 11.84 -1.50
N HIS A 89 2.16 13.04 -1.02
CA HIS A 89 1.13 13.87 -1.64
C HIS A 89 1.49 14.17 -3.10
N GLU A 90 2.78 14.37 -3.39
CA GLU A 90 3.28 14.54 -4.75
C GLU A 90 2.92 13.36 -5.67
N LEU A 91 2.90 12.13 -5.14
CA LEU A 91 2.61 10.90 -5.88
C LEU A 91 1.11 10.58 -5.98
N ALA A 92 0.24 11.23 -5.19
CA ALA A 92 -1.20 10.96 -5.16
C ALA A 92 -1.89 10.91 -6.55
N PRO A 93 -1.54 11.79 -7.52
CA PRO A 93 -2.13 11.73 -8.86
C PRO A 93 -1.93 10.38 -9.55
N ILE A 94 -0.79 9.71 -9.33
CA ILE A 94 -0.46 8.42 -9.96
C ILE A 94 -1.50 7.37 -9.59
N TYR A 95 -1.83 7.24 -8.30
CA TYR A 95 -2.74 6.18 -7.83
C TYR A 95 -4.19 6.45 -8.23
N ALA A 96 -4.61 7.71 -8.19
CA ALA A 96 -5.92 8.12 -8.70
C ALA A 96 -6.05 7.81 -10.20
N CYS A 97 -5.03 8.19 -10.99
CA CYS A 97 -4.97 7.93 -12.43
C CYS A 97 -4.93 6.42 -12.74
N LYS A 98 -4.13 5.64 -12.01
CA LYS A 98 -4.04 4.19 -12.16
C LYS A 98 -5.41 3.52 -12.02
N ARG A 99 -6.15 3.86 -10.95
CA ARG A 99 -7.46 3.26 -10.68
C ARG A 99 -8.54 3.76 -11.64
N GLN A 100 -8.69 5.08 -11.78
CA GLN A 100 -9.83 5.65 -12.51
C GLN A 100 -9.61 5.67 -14.02
N VAL A 101 -8.39 5.91 -14.48
CA VAL A 101 -8.10 6.06 -15.90
C VAL A 101 -7.57 4.75 -16.48
N VAL A 102 -6.42 4.26 -15.99
CA VAL A 102 -5.75 3.11 -16.60
C VAL A 102 -6.60 1.84 -16.46
N GLN A 103 -6.99 1.49 -15.23
CA GLN A 103 -7.72 0.25 -14.97
C GLN A 103 -9.19 0.32 -15.41
N ARG A 104 -9.90 1.40 -15.06
CA ARG A 104 -11.35 1.49 -15.28
C ARG A 104 -11.75 2.05 -16.65
N LYS A 105 -11.01 2.99 -17.23
CA LYS A 105 -11.34 3.57 -18.54
C LYS A 105 -10.59 2.85 -19.67
N ALA A 106 -9.24 2.85 -19.65
CA ALA A 106 -8.43 2.37 -20.78
C ALA A 106 -8.62 0.87 -21.07
N MET A 107 -8.48 0.01 -20.05
CA MET A 107 -8.63 -1.45 -20.23
C MET A 107 -10.07 -1.89 -20.55
N ASN A 108 -11.06 -1.09 -20.17
CA ASN A 108 -12.45 -1.37 -20.51
C ASN A 108 -12.77 -0.96 -21.95
N ARG A 109 -12.25 0.20 -22.40
CA ARG A 109 -12.45 0.75 -23.75
C ARG A 109 -11.67 -0.02 -24.83
N TYR A 110 -10.41 -0.38 -24.56
CA TYR A 110 -9.55 -1.03 -25.53
C TYR A 110 -9.09 -2.40 -25.05
N LYS A 111 -9.49 -3.44 -25.78
CA LYS A 111 -9.09 -4.83 -25.49
C LYS A 111 -7.72 -5.16 -26.08
N ALA A 112 -7.12 -6.26 -25.63
CA ALA A 112 -5.76 -6.65 -25.98
C ALA A 112 -5.47 -6.66 -27.48
N GLY A 113 -6.41 -7.13 -28.32
CA GLY A 113 -6.25 -7.11 -29.78
C GLY A 113 -6.18 -5.71 -30.38
N GLN A 114 -6.98 -4.77 -29.86
CA GLN A 114 -6.93 -3.36 -30.29
C GLN A 114 -5.65 -2.69 -29.78
N ALA A 115 -5.28 -2.95 -28.53
CA ALA A 115 -4.08 -2.41 -27.92
C ALA A 115 -2.80 -2.84 -28.66
N ALA A 116 -2.77 -4.07 -29.18
CA ALA A 116 -1.66 -4.59 -29.98
C ALA A 116 -1.54 -3.94 -31.37
N ALA A 117 -2.62 -3.34 -31.88
CA ALA A 117 -2.62 -2.63 -33.16
C ALA A 117 -2.18 -1.16 -33.04
N PHE A 118 -2.04 -0.64 -31.81
CA PHE A 118 -1.59 0.74 -31.60
C PHE A 118 -0.08 0.86 -31.76
N ASP A 119 0.35 1.91 -32.48
CA ASP A 119 1.75 2.35 -32.50
C ASP A 119 2.08 3.08 -31.19
N GLY A 120 2.38 2.30 -30.14
CA GLY A 120 2.75 2.81 -28.82
C GLY A 120 3.86 3.86 -28.85
N PRO A 121 4.97 3.65 -29.57
CA PRO A 121 6.01 4.66 -29.73
C PRO A 121 5.51 5.98 -30.34
N ALA A 122 4.64 5.95 -31.35
CA ALA A 122 4.05 7.17 -31.91
C ALA A 122 3.12 7.88 -30.90
N LEU A 123 2.23 7.12 -30.24
CA LEU A 123 1.36 7.66 -29.19
C LEU A 123 2.18 8.30 -28.05
N GLY A 124 3.28 7.65 -27.65
CA GLY A 124 4.18 8.16 -26.61
C GLY A 124 4.84 9.48 -26.98
N ARG A 125 5.28 9.64 -28.24
CA ARG A 125 5.84 10.92 -28.74
C ARG A 125 4.79 12.03 -28.78
N GLU A 126 3.57 11.71 -29.20
CA GLU A 126 2.49 12.70 -29.23
C GLU A 126 2.08 13.13 -27.81
N LEU A 127 2.02 12.18 -26.87
CA LEU A 127 1.80 12.47 -25.46
C LEU A 127 2.90 13.34 -24.87
N GLU A 128 4.17 13.04 -25.17
CA GLU A 128 5.31 13.82 -24.67
C GLU A 128 5.21 15.30 -25.06
N VAL A 129 4.75 15.61 -26.28
CA VAL A 129 4.49 16.99 -26.71
C VAL A 129 3.38 17.64 -25.88
N LYS A 130 2.32 16.90 -25.56
CA LYS A 130 1.15 17.43 -24.82
C LYS A 130 1.39 17.59 -23.32
N ILE A 131 2.13 16.67 -22.70
CA ILE A 131 2.38 16.66 -21.25
C ILE A 131 3.72 17.26 -20.86
N GLY A 132 4.59 17.58 -21.84
CA GLY A 132 5.88 18.23 -21.61
C GLY A 132 6.97 17.32 -21.04
N ALA A 133 6.76 16.00 -21.05
CA ALA A 133 7.73 15.00 -20.58
C ALA A 133 7.46 13.64 -21.21
N SER A 134 8.50 12.82 -21.38
CA SER A 134 8.31 11.41 -21.73
C SER A 134 7.43 10.71 -20.68
N PRO A 135 6.41 9.92 -21.06
CA PRO A 135 5.51 9.24 -20.11
C PRO A 135 6.15 8.02 -19.42
N VAL A 136 7.47 7.82 -19.53
CA VAL A 136 8.22 6.68 -19.01
C VAL A 136 8.96 7.04 -17.72
N GLY A 137 8.93 6.13 -16.75
CA GLY A 137 9.54 6.32 -15.43
C GLY A 137 8.72 7.24 -14.52
N LEU A 138 9.07 7.31 -13.24
CA LEU A 138 8.24 7.94 -12.21
C LEU A 138 7.85 9.40 -12.52
N ARG A 139 8.81 10.21 -13.00
CA ARG A 139 8.55 11.61 -13.40
C ARG A 139 7.57 11.70 -14.56
N GLY A 140 7.69 10.79 -15.53
CA GLY A 140 6.82 10.70 -16.69
C GLY A 140 5.41 10.24 -16.34
N GLU A 141 5.30 9.20 -15.51
CA GLU A 141 4.02 8.72 -14.98
C GLU A 141 3.29 9.82 -14.19
N LEU A 142 4.03 10.62 -13.42
CA LEU A 142 3.47 11.75 -12.69
C LEU A 142 2.98 12.87 -13.62
N ALA A 143 3.77 13.23 -14.64
CA ALA A 143 3.36 14.21 -15.65
C ALA A 143 2.09 13.76 -16.39
N TYR A 144 2.05 12.48 -16.79
CA TYR A 144 0.90 11.86 -17.44
C TYR A 144 -0.34 11.90 -16.53
N ALA A 145 -0.19 11.55 -15.25
CA ALA A 145 -1.29 11.53 -14.29
C ALA A 145 -1.84 12.94 -13.99
N ARG A 146 -0.97 13.95 -13.89
CA ARG A 146 -1.36 15.35 -13.69
C ARG A 146 -2.11 15.91 -14.90
N ALA A 147 -1.57 15.71 -16.10
CA ALA A 147 -2.22 16.16 -17.34
C ALA A 147 -3.64 15.59 -17.49
N LEU A 148 -3.82 14.29 -17.22
CA LEU A 148 -5.16 13.68 -17.23
C LEU A 148 -6.10 14.21 -16.14
N GLY A 149 -5.56 14.59 -14.98
CA GLY A 149 -6.34 15.22 -13.92
C GLY A 149 -6.82 16.63 -14.31
N GLU A 150 -5.98 17.38 -15.03
CA GLU A 150 -6.29 18.71 -15.57
C GLU A 150 -7.28 18.63 -16.73
N TRP A 151 -7.00 17.80 -17.73
CA TRP A 151 -7.90 17.57 -18.87
C TRP A 151 -9.28 17.06 -18.43
N GLY A 152 -9.31 16.25 -17.36
CA GLY A 152 -10.55 15.73 -16.79
C GLY A 152 -11.46 16.78 -16.14
N GLN A 153 -11.02 18.04 -16.00
CA GLN A 153 -11.88 19.14 -15.57
C GLN A 153 -12.77 19.67 -16.70
N ASP A 154 -12.39 19.43 -17.96
CA ASP A 154 -13.16 19.77 -19.17
C ASP A 154 -13.01 18.67 -20.23
N ASP A 155 -13.69 17.54 -19.98
CA ASP A 155 -13.65 16.35 -20.84
C ASP A 155 -13.99 16.67 -22.31
N ALA A 156 -14.87 17.65 -22.56
CA ALA A 156 -15.30 18.01 -23.91
C ALA A 156 -14.21 18.77 -24.69
N ALA A 157 -13.49 19.68 -24.01
CA ALA A 157 -12.38 20.39 -24.64
C ALA A 157 -11.16 19.48 -24.91
N HIS A 158 -11.00 18.42 -24.12
CA HIS A 158 -9.83 17.54 -24.16
C HIS A 158 -10.11 16.11 -24.64
N GLU A 159 -11.23 15.87 -25.33
CA GLU A 159 -11.64 14.51 -25.74
C GLU A 159 -10.54 13.77 -26.50
N ALA A 160 -9.89 14.43 -27.47
CA ALA A 160 -8.83 13.83 -28.27
C ALA A 160 -7.57 13.51 -27.45
N ASP A 161 -7.21 14.36 -26.50
CA ASP A 161 -6.03 14.21 -25.64
C ASP A 161 -6.23 13.06 -24.64
N ILE A 162 -7.43 12.99 -24.05
CA ILE A 162 -7.82 11.90 -23.17
C ILE A 162 -7.84 10.57 -23.95
N ASP A 163 -8.42 10.55 -25.14
CA ASP A 163 -8.48 9.34 -25.97
C ASP A 163 -7.07 8.85 -26.38
N LEU A 164 -6.18 9.77 -26.74
CA LEU A 164 -4.77 9.48 -27.00
C LEU A 164 -4.10 8.81 -25.79
N ALA A 165 -4.29 9.39 -24.60
CA ALA A 165 -3.78 8.85 -23.35
C ALA A 165 -4.34 7.45 -23.05
N LEU A 166 -5.64 7.24 -23.23
CA LEU A 166 -6.28 5.93 -23.04
C LEU A 166 -5.73 4.86 -23.98
N ARG A 167 -5.48 5.20 -25.25
CA ARG A 167 -4.85 4.29 -26.23
C ARG A 167 -3.43 3.92 -25.80
N TYR A 168 -2.63 4.90 -25.39
CA TYR A 168 -1.28 4.66 -24.88
C TYR A 168 -1.29 3.77 -23.62
N ALA A 169 -2.15 4.07 -22.65
CA ALA A 169 -2.28 3.27 -21.44
C ALA A 169 -2.69 1.82 -21.74
N ALA A 170 -3.63 1.63 -22.69
CA ALA A 170 -4.05 0.30 -23.11
C ALA A 170 -2.89 -0.49 -23.75
N TRP A 171 -2.11 0.16 -24.63
CA TRP A 171 -0.89 -0.42 -25.21
C TRP A 171 0.14 -0.77 -24.13
N ALA A 172 0.45 0.18 -23.25
CA ALA A 172 1.45 0.06 -22.19
C ALA A 172 1.14 -1.12 -21.25
N VAL A 173 -0.13 -1.31 -20.87
CA VAL A 173 -0.56 -2.35 -19.93
C VAL A 173 -0.69 -3.72 -20.60
N GLN A 174 -1.09 -3.80 -21.87
CA GLN A 174 -1.54 -5.05 -22.48
C GLN A 174 -0.49 -5.70 -23.40
N THR A 175 0.42 -4.94 -24.00
CA THR A 175 1.43 -5.45 -24.95
C THR A 175 2.74 -5.87 -24.26
N PRO A 176 3.49 -6.84 -24.82
CA PRO A 176 4.83 -7.18 -24.33
C PRO A 176 5.79 -5.98 -24.32
N GLU A 177 5.78 -5.17 -25.38
CA GLU A 177 6.65 -4.01 -25.56
C GLU A 177 6.34 -2.92 -24.53
N GLY A 178 5.05 -2.63 -24.33
CA GLY A 178 4.58 -1.69 -23.32
C GLY A 178 4.94 -2.13 -21.89
N LYS A 179 4.74 -3.41 -21.56
CA LYS A 179 5.10 -3.98 -20.26
C LYS A 179 6.61 -3.94 -20.00
N ALA A 180 7.42 -4.18 -21.03
CA ALA A 180 8.87 -4.07 -20.94
C ALA A 180 9.30 -2.62 -20.72
N LEU A 181 8.72 -1.67 -21.46
CA LEU A 181 9.02 -0.25 -21.34
C LEU A 181 8.68 0.31 -19.94
N HIS A 182 7.55 -0.12 -19.38
CA HIS A 182 7.06 0.34 -18.07
C HIS A 182 7.36 -0.64 -16.92
N LYS A 183 8.37 -1.52 -17.09
CA LYS A 183 8.73 -2.55 -16.10
C LYS A 183 9.03 -1.94 -14.71
N SER A 184 9.67 -0.77 -14.67
CA SER A 184 10.07 -0.09 -13.42
C SER A 184 8.98 0.81 -12.81
N GLY A 185 7.96 1.22 -13.58
CA GLY A 185 6.91 2.14 -13.12
C GLY A 185 5.81 1.47 -12.29
N VAL A 186 4.80 2.22 -11.88
CA VAL A 186 3.63 1.70 -11.14
C VAL A 186 2.32 1.97 -11.85
N LEU A 187 2.24 3.05 -12.64
CA LEU A 187 0.99 3.53 -13.23
C LEU A 187 0.41 2.54 -14.25
N PHE A 188 1.24 2.04 -15.16
CA PHE A 188 0.83 1.15 -16.24
C PHE A 188 0.91 -0.34 -15.86
N LYS A 189 0.52 -0.66 -14.62
CA LYS A 189 0.50 -2.03 -14.10
C LYS A 189 -0.88 -2.43 -13.60
N THR A 190 -1.17 -3.72 -13.69
CA THR A 190 -2.43 -4.30 -13.20
C THR A 190 -2.16 -5.56 -12.40
N PRO A 191 -2.95 -5.83 -11.35
CA PRO A 191 -2.89 -7.11 -10.66
C PRO A 191 -3.11 -8.25 -11.67
N ARG A 192 -2.19 -9.22 -11.67
CA ARG A 192 -2.29 -10.40 -12.53
C ARG A 192 -3.22 -11.42 -11.87
N LYS A 193 -3.93 -12.19 -12.68
CA LYS A 193 -4.55 -13.43 -12.17
C LYS A 193 -3.43 -14.38 -11.74
N LEU A 194 -3.62 -15.01 -10.59
CA LEU A 194 -2.68 -16.00 -10.08
C LEU A 194 -2.85 -17.32 -10.84
N ASP A 195 -1.73 -17.82 -11.36
CA ASP A 195 -1.59 -19.23 -11.71
C ASP A 195 -0.82 -19.89 -10.57
N TYR A 196 -1.53 -20.61 -9.70
CA TYR A 196 -0.95 -21.21 -8.50
C TYR A 196 0.13 -22.25 -8.81
N LEU A 197 0.10 -22.85 -10.01
CA LEU A 197 1.13 -23.78 -10.45
C LEU A 197 2.33 -23.08 -11.11
N ARG A 198 2.23 -21.76 -11.34
CA ARG A 198 3.26 -20.94 -11.99
C ARG A 198 3.37 -19.55 -11.37
N LEU A 199 3.49 -19.49 -10.04
CA LEU A 199 3.64 -18.22 -9.29
C LEU A 199 4.97 -17.52 -9.59
N ILE A 200 6.00 -18.28 -9.97
CA ILE A 200 7.33 -17.77 -10.32
C ILE A 200 7.55 -17.99 -11.82
N ALA A 201 7.91 -16.92 -12.52
CA ALA A 201 8.30 -17.01 -13.91
C ALA A 201 9.67 -17.71 -13.99
N VAL A 202 9.70 -18.87 -14.64
CA VAL A 202 10.91 -19.66 -14.89
C VAL A 202 11.06 -19.95 -16.38
N GLU A 203 12.31 -20.07 -16.81
CA GLU A 203 12.74 -20.57 -18.10
C GLU A 203 13.24 -22.01 -17.95
N THR A 204 13.14 -22.79 -19.02
CA THR A 204 13.73 -24.14 -19.09
C THR A 204 15.03 -24.05 -19.88
N GLU A 205 16.12 -24.56 -19.32
CA GLU A 205 17.37 -24.76 -20.05
C GLU A 205 17.77 -26.24 -20.00
N ARG A 206 18.54 -26.69 -21.00
CA ARG A 206 19.11 -28.04 -21.01
C ARG A 206 20.54 -27.97 -20.50
N ARG A 207 20.80 -28.61 -19.37
CA ARG A 207 22.13 -28.67 -18.73
C ARG A 207 22.53 -30.12 -18.57
N ASP A 208 23.69 -30.50 -19.09
CA ASP A 208 24.21 -31.88 -19.00
C ASP A 208 23.20 -32.96 -19.45
N GLY A 209 22.41 -32.65 -20.48
CA GLY A 209 21.42 -33.56 -21.05
C GLY A 209 20.05 -33.58 -20.36
N ILE A 210 19.90 -32.95 -19.19
CA ILE A 210 18.63 -32.85 -18.43
C ILE A 210 17.99 -31.46 -18.57
N GLU A 211 16.65 -31.41 -18.48
CA GLU A 211 15.92 -30.15 -18.41
C GLU A 211 15.95 -29.61 -16.98
N VAL A 212 16.32 -28.34 -16.82
CA VAL A 212 16.32 -27.65 -15.55
C VAL A 212 15.52 -26.35 -15.65
N LEU A 213 14.82 -26.02 -14.56
CA LEU A 213 14.15 -24.74 -14.43
C LEU A 213 15.10 -23.71 -13.84
N ARG A 214 15.13 -22.52 -14.42
CA ARG A 214 15.90 -21.38 -13.91
C ARG A 214 15.10 -20.09 -13.96
N LEU A 215 15.51 -19.11 -13.17
CA LEU A 215 15.05 -17.73 -13.35
C LEU A 215 15.71 -17.12 -14.59
N ALA A 216 15.05 -16.13 -15.20
CA ALA A 216 15.67 -15.32 -16.24
C ALA A 216 16.94 -14.64 -15.71
N GLY A 217 17.93 -14.40 -16.58
CA GLY A 217 19.26 -13.93 -16.15
C GLY A 217 19.25 -12.66 -15.29
N GLU A 218 18.35 -11.73 -15.60
CA GLU A 218 18.14 -10.49 -14.84
C GLU A 218 17.45 -10.68 -13.48
N ASP A 219 16.76 -11.81 -13.28
CA ASP A 219 16.05 -12.15 -12.04
C ASP A 219 16.90 -13.03 -11.09
N ILE A 220 18.07 -13.52 -11.55
CA ILE A 220 18.99 -14.30 -10.72
C ILE A 220 19.66 -13.38 -9.71
N ARG A 221 19.26 -13.50 -8.44
CA ARG A 221 19.93 -12.85 -7.31
C ARG A 221 21.00 -13.77 -6.74
N ARG A 222 22.28 -13.46 -7.01
CA ARG A 222 23.40 -14.17 -6.38
C ARG A 222 23.54 -13.67 -4.95
N ARG A 223 23.61 -14.59 -3.99
CA ARG A 223 23.92 -14.24 -2.61
C ARG A 223 25.41 -13.93 -2.51
N ASP A 224 25.72 -12.68 -2.18
CA ASP A 224 27.05 -12.24 -1.79
C ASP A 224 26.98 -11.72 -0.34
N GLY A 225 27.73 -12.34 0.57
CA GLY A 225 27.72 -12.04 2.00
C GLY A 225 26.39 -12.32 2.74
N PHE A 226 26.13 -11.51 3.77
CA PHE A 226 25.02 -11.66 4.71
C PHE A 226 24.03 -10.48 4.71
N ALA A 227 24.22 -9.50 3.81
CA ALA A 227 23.28 -8.41 3.64
C ALA A 227 21.96 -8.90 3.03
N LEU A 228 20.89 -8.11 3.21
CA LEU A 228 19.61 -8.35 2.55
C LEU A 228 19.78 -8.21 1.04
N THR A 229 19.42 -9.26 0.30
CA THR A 229 19.46 -9.28 -1.18
C THR A 229 18.15 -8.81 -1.81
N ASP A 230 17.13 -8.55 -0.99
CA ASP A 230 15.86 -7.95 -1.39
C ASP A 230 15.66 -6.61 -0.66
N PRO A 231 15.82 -5.47 -1.36
CA PRO A 231 15.58 -4.15 -0.79
C PRO A 231 14.09 -3.86 -0.59
N GLY A 232 13.18 -4.69 -1.11
CA GLY A 232 11.76 -4.44 -1.12
C GLY A 232 11.36 -3.42 -2.19
N THR A 233 10.28 -2.69 -1.92
CA THR A 233 9.73 -1.67 -2.83
C THR A 233 10.06 -0.26 -2.33
N ASP A 234 10.12 0.70 -3.25
CA ASP A 234 10.32 2.10 -2.92
C ASP A 234 9.02 2.77 -2.42
N LEU A 235 9.08 4.07 -2.14
CA LEU A 235 7.91 4.84 -1.71
C LEU A 235 6.74 4.71 -2.70
N ALA A 236 7.02 4.81 -4.00
CA ALA A 236 6.01 4.80 -5.04
C ALA A 236 5.31 3.43 -5.14
N GLY A 237 6.07 2.34 -5.08
CA GLY A 237 5.54 0.99 -5.10
C GLY A 237 4.87 0.58 -3.77
N GLY A 238 5.38 1.03 -2.62
CA GLY A 238 4.75 0.79 -1.33
C GLY A 238 3.37 1.44 -1.22
N LEU A 239 3.26 2.70 -1.66
CA LEU A 239 1.99 3.40 -1.76
C LEU A 239 1.07 2.78 -2.82
N ASP A 240 1.60 2.27 -3.93
CA ASP A 240 0.81 1.53 -4.93
C ASP A 240 0.08 0.32 -4.30
N GLN A 241 0.80 -0.46 -3.48
CA GLN A 241 0.20 -1.59 -2.77
C GLN A 241 -0.82 -1.12 -1.72
N ALA A 242 -0.57 0.02 -1.04
CA ALA A 242 -1.52 0.59 -0.10
C ALA A 242 -2.81 1.08 -0.78
N HIS A 243 -2.71 1.66 -1.98
CA HIS A 243 -3.86 2.09 -2.79
C HIS A 243 -4.59 0.92 -3.48
N TYR A 244 -3.97 -0.26 -3.57
CA TYR A 244 -4.63 -1.48 -4.03
C TYR A 244 -5.58 -2.05 -2.97
N CYS A 245 -5.31 -1.80 -1.69
CA CYS A 245 -6.22 -2.16 -0.61
C CYS A 245 -7.60 -1.52 -0.82
N ILE A 246 -8.65 -2.30 -0.58
CA ILE A 246 -10.05 -1.85 -0.74
C ILE A 246 -10.65 -1.31 0.57
N TRP A 247 -9.84 -1.19 1.61
CA TRP A 247 -10.20 -0.73 2.95
C TRP A 247 -11.44 -1.44 3.55
N CYS A 248 -11.44 -2.77 3.52
CA CYS A 248 -12.61 -3.59 3.85
C CYS A 248 -12.99 -3.64 5.34
N HIS A 249 -12.17 -3.11 6.26
CA HIS A 249 -12.55 -2.98 7.68
C HIS A 249 -13.82 -2.14 7.88
N GLU A 250 -14.06 -1.14 7.02
CA GLU A 250 -15.26 -0.30 7.06
C GLU A 250 -16.56 -1.12 6.90
N GLN A 251 -16.46 -2.30 6.28
CA GLN A 251 -17.56 -3.24 6.09
C GLN A 251 -17.43 -4.49 6.98
N GLN A 252 -16.44 -4.54 7.87
CA GLN A 252 -16.10 -5.70 8.69
C GLN A 252 -15.89 -6.98 7.86
N LYS A 253 -15.20 -6.83 6.71
CA LYS A 253 -14.89 -7.91 5.75
C LYS A 253 -13.39 -8.00 5.46
N ASP A 254 -12.58 -7.60 6.43
CA ASP A 254 -11.12 -7.64 6.41
C ASP A 254 -10.60 -9.06 6.63
N SER A 255 -10.72 -9.88 5.58
CA SER A 255 -10.25 -11.27 5.58
C SER A 255 -8.73 -11.41 5.68
N CYS A 256 -7.97 -10.34 5.40
CA CYS A 256 -6.53 -10.32 5.65
C CYS A 256 -6.20 -10.39 7.15
N SER A 257 -7.05 -9.77 7.98
CA SER A 257 -6.96 -9.87 9.44
C SER A 257 -7.67 -11.13 9.93
N SER A 258 -8.98 -11.24 9.67
CA SER A 258 -9.88 -12.20 10.30
C SER A 258 -10.08 -13.53 9.55
N GLY A 259 -9.40 -13.71 8.43
CA GLY A 259 -9.47 -14.91 7.60
C GLY A 259 -10.64 -14.94 6.61
N LEU A 260 -10.54 -15.85 5.63
CA LEU A 260 -11.55 -16.03 4.60
C LEU A 260 -12.49 -17.18 5.00
N ARG A 261 -13.73 -16.86 5.37
CA ARG A 261 -14.71 -17.85 5.83
C ARG A 261 -15.50 -18.50 4.68
N GLU A 262 -15.94 -19.73 4.91
CA GLU A 262 -16.94 -20.41 4.10
C GLU A 262 -18.30 -19.68 4.17
N LYS A 263 -19.19 -20.01 3.25
CA LYS A 263 -20.57 -19.49 3.31
C LYS A 263 -21.27 -20.11 4.51
N LYS A 264 -21.92 -19.27 5.32
CA LYS A 264 -22.79 -19.72 6.41
C LYS A 264 -23.90 -20.62 5.86
N THR A 265 -24.10 -21.78 6.47
CA THR A 265 -25.23 -22.68 6.20
C THR A 265 -26.16 -22.73 7.40
N ALA A 266 -27.36 -23.32 7.24
CA ALA A 266 -28.29 -23.49 8.35
C ALA A 266 -27.76 -24.48 9.42
N GLU A 267 -26.89 -25.39 9.01
CA GLU A 267 -26.32 -26.46 9.84
C GLU A 267 -25.04 -26.00 10.57
N GLU A 268 -24.28 -25.07 9.99
CA GLU A 268 -23.06 -24.51 10.58
C GLU A 268 -23.18 -22.99 10.78
N PRO A 269 -23.60 -22.53 11.98
CA PRO A 269 -23.78 -21.12 12.25
C PRO A 269 -22.46 -20.34 12.28
N VAL A 270 -21.34 -21.02 12.54
CA VAL A 270 -19.97 -20.47 12.47
C VAL A 270 -19.21 -21.21 11.35
N PRO A 271 -19.14 -20.65 10.14
CA PRO A 271 -18.45 -21.30 9.03
C PRO A 271 -16.94 -21.38 9.28
N GLY A 272 -16.36 -22.52 8.95
CA GLY A 272 -14.92 -22.74 8.93
C GLY A 272 -14.20 -21.82 7.94
N PHE A 273 -12.87 -21.83 7.98
CA PHE A 273 -12.04 -21.11 7.03
C PHE A 273 -11.92 -21.86 5.71
N ARG A 274 -11.89 -21.11 4.60
CA ARG A 274 -11.59 -21.65 3.28
C ARG A 274 -10.16 -22.17 3.25
N LYS A 275 -9.91 -23.08 2.31
CA LYS A 275 -8.55 -23.56 2.01
C LYS A 275 -8.05 -23.01 0.68
N SER A 276 -6.75 -22.76 0.61
CA SER A 276 -6.05 -22.46 -0.64
C SER A 276 -6.12 -23.66 -1.61
N PRO A 277 -5.75 -23.49 -2.90
CA PRO A 277 -5.65 -24.61 -3.84
C PRO A 277 -4.70 -25.74 -3.40
N PHE A 278 -3.80 -25.47 -2.45
CA PHE A 278 -2.88 -26.45 -1.87
C PHE A 278 -3.33 -26.98 -0.51
N GLY A 279 -4.56 -26.69 -0.08
CA GLY A 279 -5.12 -27.18 1.17
C GLY A 279 -4.73 -26.40 2.43
N VAL A 280 -4.05 -25.25 2.28
CA VAL A 280 -3.65 -24.38 3.40
C VAL A 280 -4.85 -23.59 3.90
N THR A 281 -5.11 -23.60 5.21
CA THR A 281 -6.21 -22.85 5.83
C THR A 281 -5.96 -21.34 5.72
N LEU A 282 -6.95 -20.59 5.21
CA LEU A 282 -6.87 -19.14 5.05
C LEU A 282 -7.44 -18.41 6.29
N ALA A 283 -6.73 -18.53 7.41
CA ALA A 283 -7.18 -18.04 8.72
C ALA A 283 -6.98 -16.53 8.96
N GLY A 284 -6.24 -15.84 8.09
CA GLY A 284 -5.90 -14.43 8.28
C GLY A 284 -4.59 -14.25 9.05
N CYS A 285 -4.34 -13.03 9.52
CA CYS A 285 -3.15 -12.73 10.31
C CYS A 285 -3.25 -13.40 11.70
N PRO A 286 -2.22 -14.15 12.16
CA PRO A 286 -2.22 -14.77 13.49
C PRO A 286 -2.32 -13.78 14.67
N LEU A 287 -2.08 -12.49 14.41
CA LEU A 287 -2.18 -11.41 15.40
C LEU A 287 -3.48 -10.61 15.27
N ASP A 288 -4.39 -11.00 14.36
CA ASP A 288 -5.57 -10.22 13.99
C ASP A 288 -5.22 -8.77 13.59
N GLU A 289 -4.02 -8.55 13.05
CA GLU A 289 -3.47 -7.23 12.77
C GLU A 289 -4.41 -6.37 11.92
N LYS A 290 -4.55 -5.09 12.29
CA LYS A 290 -5.39 -4.08 11.63
C LYS A 290 -4.84 -3.63 10.27
N ILE A 291 -4.73 -4.59 9.34
CA ILE A 291 -4.09 -4.41 8.03
C ILE A 291 -4.79 -3.37 7.18
N SER A 292 -6.11 -3.41 7.18
CA SER A 292 -6.90 -2.52 6.36
C SER A 292 -6.83 -1.08 6.85
N GLU A 293 -6.73 -0.88 8.16
CA GLU A 293 -6.67 0.38 8.88
C GLU A 293 -5.32 1.05 8.67
N PHE A 294 -4.20 0.31 8.84
CA PHE A 294 -2.88 0.90 8.61
C PHE A 294 -2.69 1.28 7.14
N HIS A 295 -3.27 0.52 6.20
CA HIS A 295 -3.22 0.90 4.78
C HIS A 295 -4.03 2.16 4.51
N LYS A 296 -5.19 2.35 5.18
CA LYS A 296 -5.97 3.59 5.10
C LYS A 296 -5.16 4.79 5.60
N LEU A 297 -4.59 4.68 6.80
CA LEU A 297 -3.71 5.73 7.35
C LEU A 297 -2.52 6.01 6.44
N ARG A 298 -1.89 4.96 5.90
CA ARG A 298 -0.75 5.09 5.00
C ARG A 298 -1.11 5.86 3.74
N VAL A 299 -2.27 5.64 3.12
CA VAL A 299 -2.68 6.39 1.90
C VAL A 299 -3.14 7.81 2.21
N GLU A 300 -3.63 8.08 3.41
CA GLU A 300 -4.07 9.41 3.86
C GLU A 300 -2.89 10.34 4.19
N GLY A 301 -1.69 9.77 4.39
CA GLY A 301 -0.45 10.53 4.63
C GLY A 301 0.21 10.23 5.96
N TRP A 302 -0.46 9.50 6.84
CA TRP A 302 -0.02 9.26 8.21
C TRP A 302 0.92 8.05 8.30
N ALA A 303 2.20 8.26 7.99
CA ALA A 303 3.19 7.19 7.94
C ALA A 303 3.52 6.61 9.33
N LEU A 304 3.72 7.46 10.33
CA LEU A 304 3.90 7.02 11.72
C LEU A 304 2.58 6.57 12.33
N GLY A 305 1.46 7.18 11.95
CA GLY A 305 0.13 6.73 12.34
C GLY A 305 -0.14 5.30 11.88
N ALA A 306 0.19 4.98 10.62
CA ALA A 306 0.11 3.62 10.10
C ALA A 306 1.05 2.65 10.83
N LEU A 307 2.29 3.07 11.13
CA LEU A 307 3.21 2.26 11.93
C LEU A 307 2.67 2.01 13.33
N ALA A 308 2.11 3.02 13.99
CA ALA A 308 1.51 2.89 15.30
C ALA A 308 0.33 1.92 15.29
N MET A 309 -0.53 2.00 14.26
CA MET A 309 -1.63 1.05 14.06
C MET A 309 -1.14 -0.40 13.97
N ILE A 310 -0.05 -0.65 13.23
CA ILE A 310 0.59 -1.98 13.18
C ILE A 310 1.07 -2.41 14.58
N CYS A 311 1.76 -1.52 15.29
CA CYS A 311 2.36 -1.80 16.59
C CYS A 311 1.33 -2.13 17.69
N VAL A 312 0.05 -1.79 17.52
CA VAL A 312 -1.02 -2.19 18.45
C VAL A 312 -1.09 -3.71 18.58
N ASP A 313 -1.07 -4.41 17.44
CA ASP A 313 -1.21 -5.86 17.39
C ASP A 313 0.16 -6.55 17.24
N ASN A 314 1.15 -5.85 16.68
CA ASN A 314 2.45 -6.40 16.32
C ASN A 314 3.63 -5.49 16.75
N PRO A 315 4.06 -5.57 18.02
CA PRO A 315 5.21 -4.80 18.51
C PRO A 315 6.55 -5.25 17.89
N MET A 316 6.56 -6.35 17.13
CA MET A 316 7.74 -6.92 16.47
C MET A 316 7.70 -6.71 14.95
N VAL A 317 6.96 -5.71 14.46
CA VAL A 317 6.78 -5.41 13.03
C VAL A 317 8.09 -5.36 12.23
N ALA A 318 9.17 -4.88 12.86
CA ALA A 318 10.50 -4.80 12.25
C ALA A 318 11.08 -6.18 11.88
N ALA A 319 10.65 -7.25 12.57
CA ALA A 319 11.06 -8.62 12.31
C ALA A 319 10.08 -9.38 11.40
N THR A 320 8.79 -9.04 11.44
CA THR A 320 7.70 -9.73 10.70
C THR A 320 7.53 -9.21 9.26
N GLY A 321 6.35 -9.42 8.66
CA GLY A 321 6.05 -9.01 7.29
C GLY A 321 6.81 -9.83 6.24
N HIS A 322 7.17 -9.20 5.11
CA HIS A 322 7.86 -9.85 3.99
C HIS A 322 9.24 -10.47 4.33
N ARG A 323 9.73 -10.28 5.56
CA ARG A 323 10.99 -10.84 6.05
C ARG A 323 10.84 -12.29 6.49
N ILE A 324 9.85 -12.60 7.33
CA ILE A 324 9.70 -13.93 7.96
C ILE A 324 8.26 -14.44 8.03
N CYS A 325 7.24 -13.61 7.79
CA CYS A 325 5.86 -14.09 7.80
C CYS A 325 5.62 -15.02 6.60
N ASN A 326 4.97 -16.16 6.87
CA ASN A 326 4.69 -17.19 5.88
C ASN A 326 3.22 -17.18 5.40
N ASP A 327 2.43 -16.22 5.89
CA ASP A 327 1.00 -16.07 5.56
C ASP A 327 0.74 -15.00 4.48
N CYS A 328 1.80 -14.31 4.03
CA CYS A 328 1.78 -13.39 2.88
C CYS A 328 2.03 -14.16 1.58
#